data_AF-A0A1S7UHT1-F1
#
_entry.id   AF-A0A1S7UHT1-F1
#
_cell.length_a   1.000
_cell.length_b   1.000
_cell.length_c   1.000
_cell.angle_alpha   90.00
_cell.angle_beta   90.00
_cell.angle_gamma   90.00
#
_symmetry.space_group_name_H-M   'P 1'
#
loop_
_entity.id
_entity.type
_entity.pdbx_description
1 polymer ?
#
loop_
_entity_poly.entity_id
_entity_poly.type
_entity_poly.pdbx_seq_one_letter_code
_entity_poly.pdbx_strand_id
1 'polypeptide(L)'
;MYSRFLQLFAISAVTAASFEWDCTNSLGTCNNACYAVNHGLAPGVLTYDSDPNNRGPRRTASGCNRSPCSNTGYSQYGNSCDEYPFASVQEGGNNAILRCVDSTENSSEGGQLGNFYKGLNNGDTFDIFVRNFGGAGFCDNAAMANDGSEFRLANGAFQNAKRRRNGDDVGVFIDALPQGTPVRLRQFEDQNGERLLSLNPDVKGEDMIGAKIWNGSNFTTIVKMIP
;
A
#
# COMPACT_ATOMS: atom_id res chain seq x y z
N MET A 1 28.20 -20.83 -46.99
CA MET A 1 27.91 -19.50 -46.42
C MET A 1 26.59 -19.60 -45.66
N TYR A 2 26.62 -19.76 -44.33
CA TYR A 2 25.41 -19.72 -43.51
C TYR A 2 25.37 -18.38 -42.78
N SER A 3 24.51 -17.48 -43.27
CA SER A 3 24.23 -16.20 -42.62
C SER A 3 23.41 -16.47 -41.36
N ARG A 4 23.99 -16.23 -40.19
CA ARG A 4 23.25 -16.25 -38.92
C ARG A 4 22.57 -14.89 -38.74
N PHE A 5 21.26 -14.86 -38.91
CA PHE A 5 20.43 -13.74 -38.47
C PHE A 5 20.46 -13.69 -36.93
N LEU A 6 21.04 -12.61 -36.39
CA LEU A 6 20.96 -12.29 -34.97
C LEU A 6 19.58 -11.66 -34.71
N GLN A 7 18.64 -12.42 -34.14
CA GLN A 7 17.38 -11.86 -33.67
C GLN A 7 17.64 -11.02 -32.41
N LEU A 8 17.64 -9.70 -32.56
CA LEU A 8 17.56 -8.76 -31.45
C LEU A 8 16.16 -8.87 -30.83
N PHE A 9 16.06 -9.51 -29.67
CA PHE A 9 14.90 -9.36 -28.81
C PHE A 9 14.95 -7.95 -28.21
N ALA A 10 14.03 -7.08 -28.64
CA ALA A 10 13.76 -5.85 -27.92
C ALA A 10 13.13 -6.24 -26.59
N ILE A 11 13.90 -6.13 -25.51
CA ILE A 11 13.37 -6.21 -24.15
C ILE A 11 12.62 -4.90 -23.94
N SER A 12 11.30 -4.91 -24.16
CA SER A 12 10.44 -3.83 -23.70
C SER A 12 10.50 -3.85 -22.17
N ALA A 13 11.24 -2.92 -21.58
CA ALA A 13 11.13 -2.65 -20.16
C ALA A 13 9.69 -2.17 -19.92
N VAL A 14 8.85 -3.03 -19.34
CA VAL A 14 7.57 -2.60 -18.80
C VAL A 14 7.92 -1.68 -17.63
N THR A 15 7.80 -0.38 -17.84
CA THR A 15 7.84 0.57 -16.72
C THR A 15 6.60 0.27 -15.89
N ALA A 16 6.77 -0.24 -14.68
CA ALA A 16 5.67 -0.41 -13.74
C ALA A 16 4.93 0.93 -13.59
N ALA A 17 3.60 0.91 -13.59
CA ALA A 17 2.85 2.13 -13.36
C ALA A 17 3.13 2.63 -11.93
N SER A 18 2.94 3.92 -11.67
CA SER A 18 3.12 4.46 -10.32
C SER A 18 1.95 5.35 -9.94
N PHE A 19 1.37 5.05 -8.78
CA PHE A 19 0.27 5.78 -8.17
C PHE A 19 0.81 6.74 -7.10
N GLU A 20 0.64 8.04 -7.31
CA GLU A 20 0.85 9.04 -6.25
C GLU A 20 -0.46 9.23 -5.48
N TRP A 21 -0.43 8.87 -4.21
CA TRP A 21 -1.53 8.98 -3.27
C TRP A 21 -1.37 10.25 -2.42
N ASP A 22 -2.28 11.21 -2.61
CA ASP A 22 -2.38 12.42 -1.79
C ASP A 22 -3.09 12.18 -0.46
N CYS A 23 -2.30 12.14 0.62
CA CYS A 23 -2.80 11.90 1.96
C CYS A 23 -3.52 13.09 2.60
N THR A 24 -3.58 14.26 1.95
CA THR A 24 -4.20 15.48 2.50
C THR A 24 -5.62 15.25 3.04
N ASN A 25 -6.42 14.47 2.30
CA ASN A 25 -7.78 14.11 2.69
C ASN A 25 -7.93 12.59 2.84
N SER A 26 -6.84 11.87 3.12
CA SER A 26 -6.83 10.41 3.23
C SER A 26 -5.72 9.94 4.17
N LEU A 27 -5.54 10.67 5.28
CA LEU A 27 -4.36 10.51 6.14
C LEU A 27 -4.37 9.16 6.86
N GLY A 28 -5.51 8.75 7.40
CA GLY A 28 -5.68 7.47 8.10
C GLY A 28 -5.49 6.27 7.18
N THR A 29 -5.93 6.35 5.93
CA THR A 29 -5.78 5.27 4.95
C THR A 29 -4.34 5.16 4.44
N CYS A 30 -3.68 6.30 4.19
CA CYS A 30 -2.22 6.33 3.98
C CYS A 30 -1.46 5.72 5.17
N ASN A 31 -1.87 6.07 6.40
CA ASN A 31 -1.24 5.58 7.62
C ASN A 31 -1.37 4.05 7.74
N ASN A 32 -2.53 3.48 7.40
CA ASN A 32 -2.75 2.03 7.37
C ASN A 32 -1.82 1.33 6.35
N ALA A 33 -1.73 1.85 5.12
CA ALA A 33 -0.85 1.32 4.10
C ALA A 33 0.62 1.36 4.52
N CYS A 34 1.08 2.49 5.07
CA CYS A 34 2.42 2.63 5.63
C CYS A 34 2.67 1.61 6.75
N TYR A 35 1.73 1.42 7.69
CA TYR A 35 1.87 0.39 8.72
C TYR A 35 2.02 -1.01 8.11
N ALA A 36 1.14 -1.37 7.18
CA ALA A 36 1.10 -2.70 6.58
C ALA A 36 2.42 -3.03 5.86
N VAL A 37 2.97 -2.07 5.11
CA VAL A 37 4.22 -2.24 4.36
C VAL A 37 5.44 -2.20 5.29
N ASN A 38 5.57 -1.18 6.14
CA ASN A 38 6.72 -1.01 7.04
C ASN A 38 6.96 -2.22 7.95
N HIS A 39 5.88 -2.92 8.29
CA HIS A 39 5.91 -4.08 9.16
C HIS A 39 5.95 -5.42 8.40
N GLY A 40 6.10 -5.38 7.08
CA GLY A 40 6.19 -6.57 6.23
C GLY A 40 4.92 -7.43 6.27
N LEU A 41 3.76 -6.81 6.47
CA LEU A 41 2.46 -7.47 6.55
C LEU A 41 1.74 -7.51 5.19
N ALA A 42 2.10 -6.60 4.29
CA ALA A 42 1.56 -6.48 2.95
C ALA A 42 2.66 -6.08 1.94
N PRO A 43 2.52 -6.44 0.66
CA PRO A 43 3.45 -6.01 -0.38
C PRO A 43 3.28 -4.52 -0.71
N GLY A 44 4.36 -3.90 -1.18
CA GLY A 44 4.39 -2.50 -1.63
C GLY A 44 4.09 -2.26 -3.11
N VAL A 45 4.13 -3.33 -3.90
CA VAL A 45 3.79 -3.37 -5.32
C VAL A 45 2.52 -4.20 -5.45
N LEU A 46 1.52 -3.65 -6.13
CA LEU A 46 0.21 -4.28 -6.25
C LEU A 46 -0.14 -4.57 -7.70
N THR A 47 -1.03 -5.54 -7.91
CA THR A 47 -1.49 -5.96 -9.23
C THR A 47 -2.96 -5.61 -9.41
N TYR A 48 -3.28 -4.71 -10.35
CA TYR A 48 -4.66 -4.28 -10.57
C TYR A 48 -5.54 -5.44 -11.04
N ASP A 49 -6.71 -5.57 -10.41
CA ASP A 49 -7.78 -6.46 -10.85
C ASP A 49 -8.98 -5.64 -11.33
N SER A 50 -9.19 -5.65 -12.64
CA SER A 50 -10.27 -4.88 -13.25
C SER A 50 -11.64 -5.49 -13.03
N ASP A 51 -11.77 -6.74 -12.57
CA ASP A 51 -13.06 -7.39 -12.35
C ASP A 51 -13.72 -6.86 -11.06
N PRO A 52 -14.80 -6.05 -11.15
CA PRO A 52 -15.47 -5.52 -9.96
C PRO A 52 -16.11 -6.63 -9.11
N ASN A 53 -16.39 -7.81 -9.67
CA ASN A 53 -17.00 -8.92 -8.95
C ASN A 53 -16.07 -9.51 -7.89
N ASN A 54 -14.74 -9.33 -8.02
CA ASN A 54 -13.78 -9.80 -7.03
C ASN A 54 -13.69 -8.89 -5.79
N ARG A 55 -14.13 -7.64 -5.89
CA ARG A 55 -14.00 -6.63 -4.81
C ARG A 55 -14.87 -6.97 -3.59
N GLY A 56 -16.12 -7.38 -3.83
CA GLY A 56 -17.05 -7.78 -2.75
C GLY A 56 -16.55 -8.98 -1.94
N PRO A 57 -16.19 -10.11 -2.59
CA PRO A 57 -15.57 -11.26 -1.95
C PRO A 57 -14.29 -10.91 -1.18
N ARG A 58 -13.40 -10.06 -1.73
CA ARG A 58 -12.20 -9.61 -1.01
C ARG A 58 -12.55 -8.82 0.25
N ARG A 59 -13.51 -7.89 0.20
CA ARG A 59 -14.03 -7.19 1.40
C ARG A 59 -14.63 -8.11 2.46
N THR A 60 -15.23 -9.21 2.03
CA THR A 60 -15.74 -10.24 2.95
C THR A 60 -14.60 -11.04 3.57
N ALA A 61 -13.60 -11.40 2.75
CA ALA A 61 -12.45 -12.20 3.13
C ALA A 61 -11.51 -11.46 4.10
N SER A 62 -11.29 -10.16 3.89
CA SER A 62 -10.54 -9.30 4.81
C SER A 62 -11.24 -9.13 6.17
N GLY A 63 -12.57 -9.20 6.16
CA GLY A 63 -13.43 -8.94 7.31
C GLY A 63 -14.11 -7.58 7.30
N CYS A 64 -13.83 -6.70 6.33
CA CYS A 64 -14.39 -5.36 6.27
C CYS A 64 -15.93 -5.34 6.18
N ASN A 65 -16.54 -6.29 5.44
CA ASN A 65 -18.00 -6.46 5.39
C ASN A 65 -18.63 -6.97 6.71
N ARG A 66 -17.84 -7.26 7.74
CA ARG A 66 -18.35 -7.60 9.09
C ARG A 66 -18.54 -6.36 9.97
N SER A 67 -18.35 -5.17 9.40
CA SER A 67 -18.57 -3.86 10.03
C SER A 67 -17.73 -3.59 11.29
N PRO A 68 -16.39 -3.86 11.28
CA PRO A 68 -15.55 -3.68 12.47
C PRO A 68 -15.62 -2.26 13.05
N CYS A 69 -15.84 -1.26 12.19
CA CYS A 69 -15.89 0.15 12.57
C CYS A 69 -17.23 0.61 13.17
N SER A 70 -18.18 -0.31 13.39
CA SER A 70 -19.41 -0.03 14.13
C SER A 70 -19.70 -1.02 15.26
N ASN A 71 -19.13 -2.23 15.23
CA ASN A 71 -19.43 -3.29 16.20
C ASN A 71 -18.23 -3.80 17.01
N THR A 72 -17.07 -3.13 16.92
CA THR A 72 -15.89 -3.45 17.72
C THR A 72 -15.28 -2.21 18.36
N GLY A 73 -14.28 -2.41 19.23
CA GLY A 73 -13.49 -1.34 19.82
C GLY A 73 -12.67 -0.51 18.81
N TYR A 74 -12.49 -0.97 17.56
CA TYR A 74 -11.77 -0.19 16.55
C TYR A 74 -12.59 1.00 16.02
N SER A 75 -13.91 1.03 16.27
CA SER A 75 -14.80 2.15 15.94
C SER A 75 -14.36 3.49 16.54
N GLN A 76 -13.51 3.49 17.57
CA GLN A 76 -12.94 4.72 18.13
C GLN A 76 -12.01 5.47 17.15
N TYR A 77 -11.46 4.80 16.14
CA TYR A 77 -10.54 5.41 15.17
C TYR A 77 -11.25 5.93 13.91
N GLY A 78 -12.50 5.52 13.69
CA GLY A 78 -13.27 5.91 12.53
C GLY A 78 -14.53 5.08 12.34
N ASN A 79 -15.35 5.48 11.37
CA ASN A 79 -16.64 4.86 11.07
C ASN A 79 -16.65 4.08 9.75
N SER A 80 -15.54 4.09 9.00
CA SER A 80 -15.38 3.39 7.74
C SER A 80 -14.18 2.46 7.82
N CYS A 81 -14.31 1.28 7.22
CA CYS A 81 -13.25 0.29 7.20
C CYS A 81 -12.41 0.47 5.94
N ASP A 82 -11.13 0.75 6.15
CA ASP A 82 -10.08 0.77 5.14
C ASP A 82 -9.34 -0.57 5.11
N GLU A 83 -8.79 -0.93 3.95
CA GLU A 83 -8.14 -2.22 3.70
C GLU A 83 -6.87 -2.04 2.85
N TYR A 84 -5.74 -2.53 3.37
CA TYR A 84 -4.51 -2.65 2.60
C TYR A 84 -3.96 -4.10 2.65
N PRO A 85 -3.73 -4.77 1.52
CA PRO A 85 -3.96 -4.30 0.15
C PRO A 85 -5.45 -4.12 -0.21
N PHE A 86 -5.71 -3.21 -1.15
CA PHE A 86 -7.05 -2.82 -1.57
C PHE A 86 -7.86 -3.99 -2.13
N ALA A 87 -9.19 -3.98 -1.96
CA ALA A 87 -10.07 -4.96 -2.60
C ALA A 87 -10.03 -4.94 -4.15
N SER A 88 -9.49 -3.89 -4.75
CA SER A 88 -9.33 -3.72 -6.20
C SER A 88 -8.03 -4.30 -6.77
N VAL A 89 -7.19 -4.94 -5.94
CA VAL A 89 -5.94 -5.59 -6.38
C VAL A 89 -5.95 -7.09 -6.08
N GLN A 90 -5.10 -7.85 -6.77
CA GLN A 90 -5.04 -9.31 -6.62
C GLN A 90 -4.59 -9.75 -5.23
N GLU A 91 -3.76 -8.94 -4.58
CA GLU A 91 -3.20 -9.16 -3.24
C GLU A 91 -4.22 -8.86 -2.12
N GLY A 92 -5.36 -8.25 -2.46
CA GLY A 92 -6.39 -7.87 -1.50
C GLY A 92 -7.20 -9.04 -0.95
N GLY A 93 -7.92 -8.77 0.13
CA GLY A 93 -8.82 -9.73 0.77
C GLY A 93 -8.20 -10.40 1.99
N ASN A 94 -8.01 -11.72 1.96
CA ASN A 94 -7.52 -12.48 3.11
C ASN A 94 -6.21 -11.89 3.66
N ASN A 95 -6.16 -11.68 4.98
CA ASN A 95 -5.02 -11.10 5.70
C ASN A 95 -4.71 -9.63 5.40
N ALA A 96 -5.55 -8.91 4.64
CA ALA A 96 -5.44 -7.46 4.54
C ALA A 96 -5.41 -6.82 5.94
N ILE A 97 -4.58 -5.79 6.08
CA ILE A 97 -4.54 -4.96 7.26
C ILE A 97 -5.64 -3.92 7.15
N LEU A 98 -6.45 -3.89 8.19
CA LEU A 98 -7.61 -3.05 8.31
C LEU A 98 -7.32 -1.91 9.27
N ARG A 99 -7.90 -0.75 8.97
CA ARG A 99 -7.98 0.37 9.90
C ARG A 99 -9.36 0.98 9.83
N CYS A 100 -9.91 1.39 10.98
CA CYS A 100 -11.09 2.25 10.97
C CYS A 100 -10.65 3.69 10.77
N VAL A 101 -11.20 4.35 9.77
CA VAL A 101 -10.89 5.71 9.34
C VAL A 101 -12.17 6.52 9.19
N ASP A 102 -12.04 7.84 9.05
CA ASP A 102 -13.20 8.65 8.69
C ASP A 102 -13.69 8.29 7.27
N SER A 103 -15.01 8.16 7.10
CA SER A 103 -15.62 7.84 5.81
C SER A 103 -15.27 8.79 4.66
N THR A 104 -14.99 10.06 4.97
CA THR A 104 -14.55 11.05 3.98
C THR A 104 -13.14 10.76 3.49
N GLU A 105 -12.26 10.25 4.37
CA GLU A 105 -10.91 9.83 4.00
C GLU A 105 -10.92 8.61 3.09
N ASN A 106 -11.68 7.58 3.46
CA ASN A 106 -11.84 6.37 2.65
C ASN A 106 -12.47 6.68 1.28
N SER A 107 -13.40 7.65 1.23
CA SER A 107 -13.99 8.12 -0.03
C SER A 107 -12.97 8.88 -0.89
N SER A 108 -12.08 9.67 -0.29
CA SER A 108 -11.03 10.40 -0.99
C SER A 108 -10.02 9.44 -1.64
N GLU A 109 -9.52 8.47 -0.87
CA GLU A 109 -8.68 7.39 -1.40
C GLU A 109 -9.36 6.67 -2.57
N GLY A 110 -10.60 6.21 -2.37
CA GLY A 110 -11.34 5.48 -3.41
C GLY A 110 -11.52 6.30 -4.69
N GLY A 111 -11.69 7.62 -4.58
CA GLY A 111 -11.72 8.53 -5.72
C GLY A 111 -10.39 8.64 -6.45
N GLN A 112 -9.28 8.73 -5.72
CA GLN A 112 -7.93 8.79 -6.29
C GLN A 112 -7.57 7.48 -7.02
N LEU A 113 -7.78 6.32 -6.36
CA LEU A 113 -7.57 5.00 -6.96
C LEU A 113 -8.47 4.78 -8.18
N GLY A 114 -9.76 5.14 -8.08
CA GLY A 114 -10.70 5.00 -9.19
C GLY A 114 -10.30 5.81 -10.42
N ASN A 115 -9.67 6.98 -10.23
CA ASN A 115 -9.12 7.77 -11.32
C ASN A 115 -7.82 7.17 -11.87
N PHE A 116 -6.91 6.68 -11.02
CA PHE A 116 -5.67 6.01 -11.42
C PHE A 116 -5.96 4.78 -12.30
N TYR A 117 -6.92 3.95 -11.89
CA TYR A 117 -7.28 2.71 -12.58
C TYR A 117 -7.84 2.91 -13.99
N LYS A 118 -8.29 4.10 -14.37
CA LYS A 118 -8.73 4.40 -15.74
C LYS A 118 -7.60 4.24 -16.76
N GLY A 119 -6.35 4.36 -16.31
CA GLY A 119 -5.15 4.21 -17.14
C GLY A 119 -4.54 2.80 -17.13
N LEU A 120 -5.12 1.85 -16.37
CA LEU A 120 -4.56 0.51 -16.19
C LEU A 120 -5.40 -0.57 -16.87
N ASN A 121 -4.71 -1.60 -17.33
CA ASN A 121 -5.29 -2.86 -17.75
C ASN A 121 -5.29 -3.86 -16.59
N ASN A 122 -6.13 -4.89 -16.70
CA ASN A 122 -6.11 -6.01 -15.78
C ASN A 122 -4.72 -6.67 -15.75
N GLY A 123 -4.17 -6.89 -14.56
CA GLY A 123 -2.86 -7.50 -14.38
C GLY A 123 -1.68 -6.53 -14.45
N ASP A 124 -1.91 -5.25 -14.75
CA ASP A 124 -0.85 -4.24 -14.64
C ASP A 124 -0.39 -4.14 -13.18
N THR A 125 0.92 -4.10 -12.99
CA THR A 125 1.54 -3.90 -11.68
C THR A 125 1.87 -2.43 -11.47
N PHE A 126 1.75 -1.96 -10.23
CA PHE A 126 2.06 -0.58 -9.89
C PHE A 126 2.71 -0.41 -8.52
N ASP A 127 3.62 0.55 -8.47
CA ASP A 127 4.18 1.11 -7.25
C ASP A 127 3.25 2.16 -6.65
N ILE A 128 3.32 2.35 -5.34
CA ILE A 128 2.60 3.41 -4.63
C ILE A 128 3.60 4.38 -4.02
N PHE A 129 3.37 5.66 -4.23
CA PHE A 129 4.07 6.76 -3.59
C PHE A 129 3.05 7.57 -2.81
N VAL A 130 3.29 7.83 -1.53
CA VAL A 130 2.44 8.72 -0.73
C VAL A 130 3.06 10.10 -0.65
N ARG A 131 2.24 11.14 -0.76
CA ARG A 131 2.59 12.56 -0.60
C ARG A 131 1.74 13.18 0.51
N ASN A 132 2.15 14.34 1.02
CA ASN A 132 1.41 15.06 2.08
C ASN A 132 1.08 14.17 3.29
N PHE A 133 1.95 13.21 3.60
CA PHE A 133 1.75 12.21 4.64
C PHE A 133 2.12 12.70 6.05
N GLY A 134 2.42 13.98 6.22
CA GLY A 134 2.75 14.54 7.52
C GLY A 134 1.58 14.37 8.50
N GLY A 135 1.83 13.72 9.63
CA GLY A 135 0.80 13.36 10.60
C GLY A 135 0.28 11.92 10.47
N ALA A 136 0.60 11.21 9.38
CA ALA A 136 0.46 9.76 9.31
C ALA A 136 1.64 9.12 10.05
N GLY A 137 1.47 8.83 11.34
CA GLY A 137 2.54 8.40 12.23
C GLY A 137 3.39 7.23 11.72
N PHE A 138 2.78 6.25 11.03
CA PHE A 138 3.50 5.11 10.44
C PHE A 138 4.23 5.46 9.15
N CYS A 139 3.78 6.48 8.40
CA CYS A 139 4.53 7.00 7.26
C CYS A 139 5.73 7.85 7.72
N ASP A 140 5.55 8.64 8.78
CA ASP A 140 6.61 9.47 9.36
C ASP A 140 7.65 8.65 10.15
N ASN A 141 7.22 7.56 10.79
CA ASN A 141 8.08 6.69 11.57
C ASN A 141 7.76 5.21 11.33
N ALA A 142 8.49 4.61 10.39
CA ALA A 142 8.37 3.20 10.02
C ALA A 142 8.66 2.19 11.15
N ALA A 143 9.27 2.62 12.26
CA ALA A 143 9.55 1.77 13.42
C ALA A 143 8.49 1.90 14.54
N MET A 144 7.47 2.73 14.36
CA MET A 144 6.43 2.94 15.35
C MET A 144 5.60 1.66 15.53
N ALA A 145 5.47 1.20 16.78
CA ALA A 145 4.60 0.08 17.10
C ALA A 145 3.12 0.45 16.84
N ASN A 146 2.31 -0.56 16.52
CA ASN A 146 0.86 -0.41 16.38
C ASN A 146 0.26 0.30 17.61
N ASP A 147 -0.44 1.40 17.37
CA ASP A 147 -1.12 2.21 18.40
C ASP A 147 -2.48 1.62 18.83
N GLY A 148 -2.82 0.43 18.32
CA GLY A 148 -4.07 -0.29 18.52
C GLY A 148 -5.07 -0.12 17.37
N SER A 149 -4.75 0.68 16.35
CA SER A 149 -5.69 1.03 15.28
C SER A 149 -5.60 0.15 14.03
N GLU A 150 -4.47 -0.51 13.77
CA GLU A 150 -4.37 -1.51 12.70
C GLU A 150 -4.71 -2.90 13.20
N PHE A 151 -5.58 -3.60 12.48
CA PHE A 151 -6.10 -4.91 12.84
C PHE A 151 -6.32 -5.79 11.63
N ARG A 152 -6.69 -7.05 11.86
CA ARG A 152 -7.07 -7.98 10.81
C ARG A 152 -8.04 -9.02 11.32
N LEU A 153 -8.75 -9.65 10.40
CA LEU A 153 -9.52 -10.85 10.68
C LEU A 153 -8.58 -12.06 10.72
N ALA A 154 -8.57 -12.78 11.84
CA ALA A 154 -7.86 -14.05 11.96
C ALA A 154 -8.69 -15.03 12.79
N ASN A 155 -8.80 -16.28 12.32
CA ASN A 155 -9.56 -17.33 12.99
C ASN A 155 -11.01 -16.90 13.35
N GLY A 156 -11.63 -16.08 12.51
CA GLY A 156 -13.00 -15.59 12.70
C GLY A 156 -13.16 -14.39 13.66
N ALA A 157 -12.09 -13.93 14.31
CA ALA A 157 -12.11 -12.78 15.21
C ALA A 157 -11.19 -11.65 14.74
N PHE A 158 -11.53 -10.41 15.07
CA PHE A 158 -10.64 -9.27 14.83
C PHE A 158 -9.60 -9.18 15.94
N GLN A 159 -8.35 -8.98 15.53
CA GLN A 159 -7.21 -8.84 16.45
C GLN A 159 -6.26 -7.78 15.93
N ASN A 160 -5.59 -7.06 16.84
CA ASN A 160 -4.58 -6.07 16.48
C ASN A 160 -3.56 -6.72 15.54
N ALA A 161 -3.19 -5.99 14.49
CA ALA A 161 -2.22 -6.43 13.52
C ALA A 161 -0.86 -6.48 14.20
N LYS A 162 -0.49 -7.67 14.65
CA LYS A 162 0.79 -7.99 15.30
C LYS A 162 1.57 -8.98 14.45
N ARG A 163 2.91 -9.00 14.51
CA ARG A 163 3.71 -9.99 13.78
C ARG A 163 3.69 -11.33 14.54
N ARG A 164 3.60 -12.45 13.81
CA ARG A 164 3.89 -13.78 14.41
C ARG A 164 5.39 -13.88 14.64
N ARG A 165 5.81 -14.21 15.87
CA ARG A 165 7.22 -14.54 16.15
C ARG A 165 7.56 -15.83 15.39
N ASN A 166 8.63 -15.82 14.58
CA ASN A 166 9.17 -17.06 14.02
C ASN A 166 10.19 -17.64 15.02
N GLY A 167 10.02 -18.91 15.39
CA GLY A 167 10.78 -19.63 16.42
C GLY A 167 9.87 -20.56 17.22
N ASP A 168 10.45 -21.49 17.99
CA ASP A 168 9.82 -22.64 18.70
C ASP A 168 8.60 -22.33 19.62
N ASP A 169 8.22 -21.06 19.78
CA ASP A 169 7.03 -20.62 20.50
C ASP A 169 5.82 -20.44 19.55
N VAL A 170 5.21 -21.56 19.19
CA VAL A 170 3.97 -21.59 18.41
C VAL A 170 2.83 -20.92 19.18
N GLY A 171 2.47 -19.68 18.81
CA GLY A 171 1.26 -19.00 19.31
C GLY A 171 1.46 -17.60 19.89
N VAL A 172 2.68 -17.08 19.99
CA VAL A 172 2.93 -15.73 20.54
C VAL A 172 2.88 -14.66 19.42
N PHE A 173 1.90 -13.76 19.52
CA PHE A 173 1.86 -12.53 18.73
C PHE A 173 2.68 -11.47 19.43
N ILE A 174 3.80 -11.07 18.84
CA ILE A 174 4.61 -9.95 19.31
C ILE A 174 4.16 -8.68 18.60
N ASP A 175 4.32 -7.53 19.24
CA ASP A 175 4.22 -6.26 18.53
C ASP A 175 5.05 -6.37 17.26
N ALA A 176 4.51 -5.86 16.15
CA ALA A 176 5.27 -5.80 14.91
C ALA A 176 6.39 -4.77 15.13
N LEU A 177 7.41 -5.11 15.91
CA LEU A 177 8.68 -4.45 15.83
C LEU A 177 9.38 -5.08 14.63
N PRO A 178 10.04 -4.28 13.78
CA PRO A 178 10.84 -4.82 12.70
C PRO A 178 11.87 -5.79 13.30
N GLN A 179 11.69 -7.10 13.11
CA GLN A 179 12.81 -8.02 13.31
C GLN A 179 13.60 -8.06 12.01
N GLY A 180 14.83 -7.56 12.10
CA GLY A 180 15.63 -7.11 10.98
C GLY A 180 15.73 -5.58 10.98
N THR A 181 16.66 -5.03 10.21
CA THR A 181 16.68 -3.59 9.95
C THR A 181 15.34 -3.21 9.33
N PRO A 182 14.53 -2.31 9.93
CA PRO A 182 13.32 -1.82 9.27
C PRO A 182 13.69 -1.39 7.86
N VAL A 183 12.98 -1.89 6.85
CA VAL A 183 13.19 -1.39 5.49
C VAL A 183 12.60 0.00 5.48
N ARG A 184 13.46 0.97 5.80
CA ARG A 184 13.09 2.38 5.78
C ARG A 184 12.61 2.67 4.36
N LEU A 185 11.32 2.93 4.23
CA LEU A 185 10.73 3.30 2.95
C LEU A 185 11.50 4.49 2.38
N ARG A 186 11.80 4.38 1.09
CA ARG A 186 12.65 5.35 0.42
C ARG A 186 11.84 6.59 0.13
N GLN A 187 12.48 7.73 0.32
CA GLN A 187 11.89 9.02 0.01
C GLN A 187 12.49 9.57 -1.26
N PHE A 188 11.69 10.34 -1.95
CA PHE A 188 12.00 10.94 -3.24
C PHE A 188 11.50 12.38 -3.24
N GLU A 189 12.08 13.17 -4.13
CA GLU A 189 11.55 14.47 -4.50
C GLU A 189 11.13 14.44 -5.96
N ASP A 190 9.98 15.04 -6.25
CA ASP A 190 9.49 15.21 -7.61
C ASP A 190 10.03 16.51 -8.26
N GLN A 191 9.73 16.73 -9.53
CA GLN A 191 10.18 17.91 -10.28
C GLN A 191 9.63 19.24 -9.74
N ASN A 192 8.62 19.21 -8.86
CA ASN A 192 8.05 20.39 -8.22
C ASN A 192 8.65 20.65 -6.83
N GLY A 193 9.56 19.79 -6.36
CA GLY A 193 10.13 19.87 -5.02
C GLY A 193 9.30 19.18 -3.94
N GLU A 194 8.26 18.43 -4.33
CA GLU A 194 7.38 17.74 -3.39
C GLU A 194 7.99 16.42 -2.90
N ARG A 195 7.79 16.15 -1.61
CA ARG A 195 8.32 14.94 -0.96
C ARG A 195 7.36 13.77 -1.15
N LEU A 196 7.91 12.68 -1.66
CA LEU A 196 7.22 11.42 -1.89
C LEU A 196 7.84 10.32 -1.04
N LEU A 197 7.02 9.43 -0.49
CA LEU A 197 7.47 8.22 0.20
C LEU A 197 7.02 7.01 -0.62
N SER A 198 7.95 6.20 -1.11
CA SER A 198 7.61 4.97 -1.81
C SER A 198 7.17 3.92 -0.81
N LEU A 199 6.03 3.28 -1.04
CA LEU A 199 5.59 2.11 -0.29
C LEU A 199 6.22 0.82 -0.81
N ASN A 200 7.17 0.86 -1.77
CA ASN A 200 7.92 -0.30 -2.19
C ASN A 200 9.26 -0.37 -1.42
N PRO A 201 9.42 -1.31 -0.46
CA PRO A 201 10.65 -1.41 0.33
C PRO A 201 11.87 -1.82 -0.51
N ASP A 202 11.64 -2.54 -1.62
CA ASP A 202 12.69 -3.09 -2.48
C ASP A 202 13.09 -2.15 -3.62
N VAL A 203 12.39 -1.03 -3.79
CA VAL A 203 12.67 -0.07 -4.85
C VAL A 203 14.10 0.43 -4.76
N LYS A 204 14.87 0.40 -5.85
CA LYS A 204 16.18 1.07 -5.89
C LYS A 204 15.95 2.47 -6.42
N GLY A 205 16.45 3.50 -5.75
CA GLY A 205 16.14 4.85 -6.21
C GLY A 205 16.83 5.25 -7.52
N GLU A 206 17.88 4.54 -7.94
CA GLU A 206 18.40 4.65 -9.31
C GLU A 206 17.38 4.20 -10.38
N ASP A 207 16.51 3.24 -10.05
CA ASP A 207 15.44 2.78 -10.93
C ASP A 207 14.28 3.80 -11.02
N MET A 208 14.21 4.72 -10.06
CA MET A 208 13.09 5.67 -9.92
C MET A 208 13.42 7.07 -10.41
N ILE A 209 14.69 7.49 -10.45
CA ILE A 209 15.03 8.82 -10.99
C ILE A 209 14.67 8.87 -12.48
N GLY A 210 13.84 9.84 -12.86
CA GLY A 210 13.29 10.00 -14.21
C GLY A 210 11.97 9.24 -14.44
N ALA A 211 11.51 8.42 -13.49
CA ALA A 211 10.22 7.76 -13.57
C ALA A 211 9.08 8.79 -13.49
N LYS A 212 8.00 8.51 -14.23
CA LYS A 212 6.79 9.32 -14.23
C LYS A 212 5.76 8.71 -13.29
N ILE A 213 5.30 9.48 -12.31
CA ILE A 213 4.24 9.09 -11.38
C ILE A 213 2.97 9.85 -11.71
N TRP A 214 1.83 9.18 -11.69
CA TRP A 214 0.54 9.82 -11.89
C TRP A 214 0.00 10.42 -10.58
N ASN A 215 -0.43 11.69 -10.61
CA ASN A 215 -0.78 12.49 -9.42
C ASN A 215 -2.25 12.93 -9.30
N GLY A 216 -3.18 12.16 -9.87
CA GLY A 216 -4.60 12.56 -9.87
C GLY A 216 -5.05 13.25 -11.15
N SER A 217 -4.15 13.98 -11.81
CA SER A 217 -4.48 14.82 -12.97
C SER A 217 -3.44 14.80 -14.08
N ASN A 218 -2.16 14.70 -13.73
CA ASN A 218 -1.03 14.72 -14.64
C ASN A 218 0.04 13.72 -14.17
N PHE A 219 1.14 13.66 -14.93
CA PHE A 219 2.34 12.96 -14.50
C PHE A 219 3.36 13.95 -13.94
N THR A 220 3.97 13.61 -12.81
CA THR A 220 5.17 14.27 -12.29
C THR A 220 6.38 13.35 -12.46
N THR A 221 7.58 13.92 -12.48
CA THR A 221 8.83 13.15 -12.64
C THR A 221 9.58 13.12 -11.32
N ILE A 222 10.04 11.95 -10.90
CA ILE A 222 10.97 11.84 -9.77
C ILE A 222 12.34 12.38 -10.20
N VAL A 223 12.90 13.32 -9.45
CA VAL A 223 14.18 13.97 -9.81
C VAL A 223 15.34 13.56 -8.91
N LYS A 224 15.07 13.16 -7.67
CA LYS A 224 16.11 12.66 -6.76
C LYS A 224 15.55 11.75 -5.68
N MET A 225 16.40 10.87 -5.16
CA MET A 225 16.18 10.17 -3.90
C MET A 225 16.61 11.07 -2.73
N ILE A 226 15.84 11.04 -1.64
CA ILE A 226 16.16 11.69 -0.37
C ILE A 226 16.78 10.64 0.57
N PRO A 227 17.99 10.88 1.13
CA PRO A 227 18.67 9.97 2.05
C PRO A 227 17.94 9.65 3.38
#